data_AF-Q52HB0-F1
#
_entry.id   AF-Q52HB0-F1
#
_cell.length_a   1.000
_cell.length_b   1.000
_cell.length_c   1.000
_cell.angle_alpha   90.00
_cell.angle_beta   90.00
_cell.angle_gamma   90.00
#
_symmetry.space_group_name_H-M   'P 1'
#
loop_
_entity.id
_entity.type
_entity.pdbx_description
1 polymer ?
#
loop_
_entity_poly.entity_id
_entity_poly.type
_entity_poly.pdbx_seq_one_letter_code
_entity_poly.pdbx_strand_id
1 'polypeptide(L)' 'LYRKDRHATMKQENSHLSNNDISISLGKKWNSESPAVRQKYTELAKMHKERLLMMYPNYRYNPR' A
#
# COMPACT_ATOMS: atom_id res chain seq x y z
N LEU A 1 0.11 -1.22 -1.89
CA LEU A 1 1.52 -1.48 -2.28
C LEU A 1 2.43 -1.39 -1.05
N TYR A 2 2.73 -0.20 -0.54
CA TYR A 2 3.58 0.00 0.66
C TYR A 2 3.22 -0.88 1.87
N ARG A 3 1.95 -0.89 2.30
CA ARG A 3 1.49 -1.75 3.41
C ARG A 3 1.74 -3.23 3.13
N LYS A 4 1.50 -3.70 1.90
CA LYS A 4 1.66 -5.12 1.55
C LYS A 4 3.12 -5.55 1.71
N ASP A 5 4.05 -4.73 1.23
CA ASP A 5 5.49 -5.01 1.31
C ASP A 5 5.99 -5.01 2.76
N ARG A 6 5.59 -4.00 3.54
CA ARG A 6 6.09 -3.79 4.91
C ARG A 6 5.37 -4.61 5.97
N HIS A 7 4.14 -5.06 5.71
CA HIS A 7 3.34 -5.82 6.68
C HIS A 7 3.96 -7.18 6.98
N ALA A 8 4.49 -7.89 5.96
CA ALA A 8 5.16 -9.18 6.17
C ALA A 8 6.35 -9.04 7.13
N THR A 9 7.22 -8.05 6.88
CA THR A 9 8.36 -7.73 7.73
C THR A 9 7.92 -7.34 9.15
N MET A 10 6.94 -6.45 9.29
CA MET A 10 6.45 -6.04 10.61
C MET A 10 5.78 -7.17 11.38
N LYS A 11 5.10 -8.10 10.70
CA LYS A 11 4.48 -9.27 11.34
C LYS A 11 5.51 -10.29 11.79
N GLN A 12 6.61 -10.44 11.05
CA GLN A 12 7.75 -11.27 11.48
C GLN A 12 8.47 -10.67 12.68
N GLU A 13 8.78 -9.37 12.63
CA GLU A 13 9.46 -8.66 13.73
C GLU A 13 8.57 -8.53 14.98
N ASN A 14 7.26 -8.43 14.78
CA ASN A 14 6.29 -8.21 15.85
C ASN A 14 5.13 -9.21 15.75
N SER A 15 5.46 -10.49 15.89
CA SER A 15 4.50 -11.60 15.82
C SER A 15 3.36 -11.48 16.85
N HIS A 16 3.61 -10.77 17.95
CA HIS A 16 2.68 -10.51 19.04
C HIS A 16 1.70 -9.35 18.76
N LEU A 17 1.97 -8.49 17.77
CA LEU A 17 1.09 -7.36 17.47
C LEU A 17 -0.13 -7.80 16.66
N SER A 18 -1.28 -7.21 17.01
CA SER A 18 -2.50 -7.36 16.24
C SER A 18 -2.35 -6.71 14.87
N ASN A 19 -3.09 -7.22 13.88
CA ASN A 19 -3.13 -6.62 12.55
C ASN A 19 -3.63 -5.17 12.59
N ASN A 20 -4.44 -4.82 13.60
CA ASN A 20 -4.90 -3.44 13.80
C ASN A 20 -3.73 -2.52 14.20
N ASP A 21 -2.92 -2.95 15.18
CA ASP A 21 -1.76 -2.19 15.66
C ASP A 21 -0.71 -2.02 14.57
N ILE A 22 -0.46 -3.07 13.78
CA ILE A 22 0.42 -3.01 12.61
C ILE A 22 -0.11 -2.00 11.58
N SER A 23 -1.43 -1.92 11.40
CA SER A 23 -2.04 -0.97 10.45
C SER A 23 -1.89 0.48 10.92
N ILE A 24 -2.10 0.74 12.22
CA ILE A 24 -1.89 2.06 12.83
C ILE A 24 -0.42 2.47 12.71
N SER A 25 0.50 1.57 13.05
CA SER A 25 1.94 1.83 13.00
C SER A 25 2.44 2.08 11.57
N LEU A 26 1.99 1.28 10.59
CA LEU A 26 2.32 1.49 9.17
C LEU A 26 1.76 2.80 8.62
N GLY A 27 0.58 3.23 9.06
CA GLY A 27 0.02 4.53 8.71
C GLY A 27 0.90 5.69 9.20
N LYS A 28 1.38 5.61 10.45
CA LYS A 28 2.33 6.58 11.00
C LYS A 28 3.66 6.57 10.24
N LYS A 29 4.23 5.37 10.01
CA LYS A 29 5.48 5.22 9.24
C LYS A 29 5.39 5.82 7.85
N TRP A 30 4.27 5.60 7.15
CA TRP A 30 4.05 6.16 5.82
C TRP A 30 4.05 7.71 5.83
N ASN A 31 3.42 8.33 6.82
CA ASN A 31 3.39 9.78 6.95
C ASN A 31 4.77 10.38 7.25
N SER A 32 5.60 9.67 8.01
CA SER A 32 6.98 10.05 8.34
C SER A 32 8.01 9.62 7.29
N GLU A 33 7.61 8.85 6.28
CA GLU A 33 8.49 8.33 5.25
C GLU A 33 8.98 9.46 4.32
N SER A 34 10.17 9.29 3.75
CA SER A 34 10.76 10.29 2.85
C SER A 34 9.89 10.56 1.61
N PRO A 35 9.92 11.80 1.07
CA PRO A 35 9.20 12.14 -0.16
C PRO A 35 9.56 11.24 -1.34
N ALA A 36 10.82 10.83 -1.47
CA ALA A 36 11.29 9.95 -2.54
C ALA A 36 10.62 8.56 -2.50
N VAL A 37 10.49 7.97 -1.31
CA VAL A 37 9.80 6.69 -1.15
C VAL A 37 8.31 6.85 -1.46
N ARG A 38 7.70 7.93 -0.98
CA ARG A 38 6.28 8.22 -1.26
C ARG A 38 6.03 8.38 -2.77
N GLN A 39 6.91 9.07 -3.47
CA GLN A 39 6.85 9.25 -4.91
C GLN A 39 6.99 7.92 -5.66
N LYS A 40 7.98 7.09 -5.30
CA LYS A 40 8.15 5.74 -5.87
C LYS A 40 6.87 4.91 -5.77
N TYR A 41 6.24 4.86 -4.61
CA TYR A 41 5.00 4.10 -4.43
C TYR A 41 3.79 4.72 -5.12
N THR A 42 3.78 6.04 -5.29
CA THR A 42 2.75 6.75 -6.06
C THR A 42 2.84 6.42 -7.55
N GLU A 43 4.05 6.40 -8.10
CA GLU A 43 4.31 6.04 -9.49
C GLU A 43 3.95 4.57 -9.78
N LEU A 44 4.34 3.66 -8.88
CA LEU A 44 3.91 2.26 -8.95
C LEU A 44 2.38 2.12 -8.94
N ALA A 45 1.69 2.88 -8.09
CA ALA A 45 0.22 2.87 -8.06
C ALA A 45 -0.39 3.38 -9.38
N LYS A 46 0.21 4.42 -9.98
CA LYS A 46 -0.21 4.96 -11.28
C LYS A 46 -0.05 3.91 -12.38
N MET A 47 1.11 3.26 -12.46
CA MET A 47 1.36 2.18 -13.43
C MET A 47 0.36 1.03 -13.29
N HIS A 48 0.04 0.62 -12.05
CA HIS A 48 -0.95 -0.41 -11.81
C HIS A 48 -2.35 0.00 -12.30
N LYS A 49 -2.74 1.25 -12.04
CA LYS A 49 -4.01 1.80 -12.52
C LYS A 49 -4.06 1.84 -14.05
N GLU A 50 -3.00 2.31 -14.69
CA GLU A 50 -2.90 2.36 -16.15
C GLU A 50 -2.98 0.96 -16.76
N ARG A 51 -2.25 -0.01 -16.21
CA ARG A 51 -2.34 -1.41 -16.65
C ARG A 51 -3.74 -1.98 -16.48
N LEU A 52 -4.41 -1.70 -15.36
CA LEU A 52 -5.79 -2.13 -15.13
C LEU A 52 -6.72 -1.55 -16.19
N LEU A 53 -6.65 -0.24 -16.45
CA LEU A 53 -7.51 0.43 -17.43
C LEU A 53 -7.19 -0.04 -18.86
N MET A 54 -5.94 -0.37 -19.17
CA MET A 54 -5.56 -0.94 -20.46
C MET A 54 -6.13 -2.35 -20.65
N MET A 55 -6.06 -3.20 -19.63
CA MET A 55 -6.62 -4.56 -19.69
C MET A 55 -8.15 -4.57 -19.60
N TYR A 56 -8.72 -3.61 -18.89
CA TYR A 56 -10.16 -3.48 -18.64
C TYR A 56 -10.61 -2.04 -18.94
N PRO A 57 -10.78 -1.67 -20.22
CA PRO A 57 -11.16 -0.30 -20.62
C PRO A 57 -12.50 0.15 -20.03
N ASN A 58 -13.41 -0.81 -19.78
CA ASN A 58 -14.73 -0.57 -19.23
C ASN A 58 -14.79 -0.73 -17.70
N TYR A 59 -13.65 -0.87 -17.03
CA TYR A 59 -13.61 -1.03 -15.58
C TYR A 59 -14.15 0.23 -14.88
N ARG A 60 -15.24 0.05 -14.12
CA ARG A 60 -15.81 1.07 -13.25
C ARG A 60 -16.06 0.47 -11.87
N TYR A 61 -15.54 1.13 -10.85
CA TYR A 61 -15.74 0.72 -9.46
C TYR A 61 -17.20 0.99 -9.05
N ASN A 62 -17.95 -0.07 -8.75
CA ASN A 62 -19.35 -0.03 -8.31
C ASN A 62 -19.45 -0.68 -6.92
N PRO A 63 -19.28 0.09 -5.82
CA PRO A 63 -19.47 -0.43 -4.47
C PRO A 63 -20.95 -0.76 -4.23
N ARG A 64 -21.20 -1.79 -3.39
CA ARG A 64 -22.54 -2.21 -2.96
C ARG A 64 -22.89 -1.61 -1.61
#